data_AF-A0A7V9U7N7-F1
#
_entry.id   AF-A0A7V9U7N7-F1
#
_cell.length_a   1.000
_cell.length_b   1.000
_cell.length_c   1.000
_cell.angle_alpha   90.00
_cell.angle_beta   90.00
_cell.angle_gamma   90.00
#
_symmetry.space_group_name_H-M   'P 1'
#
loop_
_entity.id
_entity.type
_entity.pdbx_description
1 polymer ?
#
loop_
_entity_poly.entity_id
_entity_poly.type
_entity_poly.pdbx_seq_one_letter_code
_entity_poly.pdbx_strand_id
1 'polypeptide(L)' 'MTQLPAQETIEERTARFERDAMVHLDQLYSAALRMTRNPQDAEDLVQET' A
#
# COMPACT_ATOMS: atom_id res chain seq x y z
N MET A 1 -12.17 24.61 -16.85
CA MET A 1 -11.87 25.01 -15.47
C MET A 1 -11.24 23.82 -14.78
N THR A 2 -9.92 23.75 -14.74
CA THR A 2 -9.20 22.67 -14.06
C THR A 2 -9.22 23.00 -12.57
N GLN A 3 -10.10 22.34 -11.82
CA GLN A 3 -10.14 22.49 -10.37
C GLN A 3 -8.81 21.97 -9.83
N LEU A 4 -7.94 22.87 -9.35
CA LEU A 4 -6.81 22.51 -8.51
C LEU A 4 -7.40 21.73 -7.34
N PRO A 5 -6.94 20.49 -7.04
CA PRO A 5 -7.51 19.73 -5.94
C PRO A 5 -7.42 20.61 -4.70
N ALA A 6 -8.56 20.78 -4.03
CA ALA A 6 -8.61 21.43 -2.73
C ALA A 6 -7.48 20.87 -1.88
N GLN A 7 -6.79 21.72 -1.11
CA GLN A 7 -5.67 21.29 -0.29
C GLN A 7 -6.17 20.23 0.70
N GLU A 8 -5.99 18.98 0.31
CA GLU A 8 -6.40 17.81 1.06
C GLU A 8 -5.65 17.77 2.37
N THR A 9 -6.37 17.46 3.45
CA THR A 9 -5.73 17.30 4.75
C THR A 9 -4.86 16.04 4.75
N ILE A 10 -3.98 15.94 5.74
CA ILE A 10 -3.17 14.72 5.91
C ILE A 10 -4.06 13.50 6.10
N GLU A 11 -5.18 13.63 6.82
CA GLU A 11 -6.14 12.54 7.01
C GLU A 11 -6.78 12.10 5.69
N GLU A 12 -7.18 13.05 4.83
CA GLU A 12 -7.77 12.74 3.52
C GLU A 12 -6.76 12.06 2.60
N ARG A 13 -5.49 12.48 2.65
CA ARG A 13 -4.37 11.84 1.93
C ARG A 13 -4.14 10.41 2.39
N THR A 14 -4.10 10.18 3.69
CA THR A 14 -3.92 8.85 4.28
C THR A 14 -5.09 7.95 3.92
N ALA A 15 -6.34 8.40 4.05
CA ALA A 15 -7.52 7.62 3.72
C ALA A 15 -7.64 7.28 2.22
N ARG A 16 -7.09 8.12 1.33
CA ARG A 16 -6.96 7.78 -0.09
C ARG A 16 -5.85 6.75 -0.29
N PHE A 17 -4.68 6.97 0.31
CA PHE A 17 -3.55 6.04 0.22
C PHE A 17 -3.92 4.65 0.70
N GLU A 18 -4.57 4.52 1.86
CA GLU A 18 -5.01 3.23 2.40
C GLU A 18 -5.95 2.49 1.44
N ARG A 19 -6.94 3.20 0.87
CA ARG A 19 -7.85 2.61 -0.13
C ARG A 19 -7.11 2.11 -1.36
N ASP A 20 -6.18 2.90 -1.87
CA ASP A 20 -5.44 2.56 -3.08
C ASP A 20 -4.44 1.41 -2.80
N ALA A 21 -3.76 1.44 -1.64
CA ALA A 21 -2.80 0.43 -1.22
C ALA A 21 -3.46 -0.94 -0.94
N MET A 22 -4.68 -0.97 -0.39
CA MET A 22 -5.41 -2.22 -0.11
C MET A 22 -5.61 -3.10 -1.34
N VAL A 23 -5.76 -2.52 -2.54
CA VAL A 23 -5.90 -3.28 -3.80
C VAL A 23 -4.56 -3.90 -4.25
N HIS A 24 -3.45 -3.35 -3.78
CA HIS A 24 -2.09 -3.78 -4.13
C HIS A 24 -1.44 -4.67 -3.06
N LEU A 25 -1.96 -4.69 -1.83
CA LEU A 25 -1.42 -5.48 -0.72
C LEU A 25 -1.29 -6.98 -1.06
N ASP A 26 -2.32 -7.57 -1.66
CA ASP A 26 -2.27 -8.99 -2.04
C ASP A 26 -1.18 -9.29 -3.09
N GLN A 27 -0.91 -8.33 -3.98
CA GLN A 27 0.13 -8.47 -5.01
C GLN A 27 1.53 -8.30 -4.42
N LEU A 28 1.71 -7.34 -3.50
CA LEU A 28 2.95 -7.14 -2.77
C LEU A 28 3.29 -8.35 -1.91
N TYR A 29 2.31 -8.88 -1.18
CA TYR A 29 2.46 -10.09 -0.39
C TYR A 29 2.80 -11.31 -1.27
N SER A 30 2.13 -11.46 -2.41
CA SER A 30 2.42 -12.53 -3.37
C SER A 30 3.82 -12.42 -3.98
N ALA A 31 4.30 -11.20 -4.22
CA ALA A 31 5.66 -10.95 -4.69
C ALA A 31 6.70 -11.28 -3.61
N ALA A 32 6.47 -10.84 -2.36
CA ALA A 32 7.30 -11.15 -1.21
C ALA A 32 7.39 -12.66 -0.95
N LEU A 33 6.25 -13.38 -0.98
CA LEU A 33 6.18 -14.84 -0.86
C LEU A 33 7.00 -15.57 -1.92
N ARG A 34 7.00 -15.08 -3.17
CA ARG A 34 7.82 -15.68 -4.23
C ARG A 34 9.32 -15.49 -4.00
N MET A 35 9.71 -14.38 -3.38
CA MET A 35 11.11 -14.05 -3.09
C MET A 35 11.64 -14.83 -1.88
N THR A 36 10.86 -14.90 -0.80
CA THR A 36 11.30 -15.53 0.46
C THR A 36 11.01 -17.03 0.48
N ARG A 37 9.98 -17.49 -0.25
CA ARG A 37 9.41 -18.85 -0.17
C ARG A 37 9.00 -19.24 1.26
N ASN A 38 8.85 -18.25 2.14
CA ASN A 38 8.48 -18.38 3.53
C ASN A 38 7.42 -17.31 3.84
N PRO A 39 6.20 -17.70 4.26
CA PRO A 39 5.11 -16.77 4.57
C PRO A 39 5.46 -15.74 5.65
N GLN A 40 6.28 -16.13 6.64
CA GLN A 40 6.64 -15.27 7.77
C GLN A 40 7.59 -14.15 7.31
N ASP A 41 8.63 -14.50 6.55
CA ASP A 41 9.56 -13.52 5.98
C ASP A 41 8.88 -12.61 4.94
N ALA A 42 7.82 -13.09 4.28
CA ALA A 42 7.04 -12.29 3.33
C ALA A 42 6.16 -11.25 4.04
N GLU A 43 5.61 -11.61 5.20
CA GLU A 43 4.85 -10.69 6.06
C GLU A 43 5.76 -9.60 6.62
N ASP A 44 6.92 -9.97 7.14
CA ASP A 44 7.92 -9.01 7.64
C ASP A 44 8.35 -8.00 6.55
N LEU A 45 8.63 -8.49 5.33
CA LEU A 45 9.06 -7.62 4.22
C LEU A 45 7.99 -6.62 3.78
N VAL A 46 6.72 -7.01 3.76
CA VAL A 46 5.60 -6.11 3.40
C VAL A 46 5.37 -5.06 4.48
N GLN A 47 5.66 -5.38 5.74
CA GLN A 47 5.45 -4.48 6.86
C GLN A 47 6.61 -3.48 7.04
N GLU A 48 7.82 -3.80 6.57
CA GLU A 48 8.98 -2.90 6.60
C GLU A 48 9.03 -1.88 5.43
N THR A 49 8.11 -1.95 4.46
CA THR A 49 8.08 -1.09 3.24
C THR A 49 6.83 -0.25 3.11
#